data_AF-A0A5B0QH19-F1
#
_entry.id   AF-A0A5B0QH19-F1
#
_cell.length_a   1.000
_cell.length_b   1.000
_cell.length_c   1.000
_cell.angle_alpha   90.00
_cell.angle_beta   90.00
_cell.angle_gamma   90.00
#
_symmetry.space_group_name_H-M   'P 1'
#
loop_
_entity.id
_entity.type
_entity.pdbx_description
1 polymer ?
#
loop_
_entity_poly.entity_id
_entity_poly.type
_entity_poly.pdbx_seq_one_letter_code
_entity_poly.pdbx_strand_id
1 'polypeptide(L)'
;MNPEQDTQQANSQNLECLGTISGNCIMVDRIRRSIKYPSQTRALLRKGAETMQVFTWPGEEVGHVSQPLSDVLNKLLVGPTGTVSTELNTFLGLQNPPKTSYPGIIMNATVFASPSPTPSLTVILMLFLASEHSAEVLRVFEESNLKVEIIEDYRPKQCFGVPHALHVEVGQRAVPGKSVHGCKTPLLTHQQKAVQFILELESPESTTLSTFWSSSTCDWLRQAFHHVATTGRTTERINHNSQGSILADDMGLGKTLTSLALILTSKNVAESFANTKEQNARSTLVICPLSTLPNWEAEICKHLDASLTKYAVYHGEERKKWTAPDLWANDIVLVTYDTVTLLYESRCEALFKATWFRIILDEAHLIRDPATKRSKAILALATQRKLCLMGTPLQNQLSDLYTLLQFIRADPWSREEVWQKYIKPNIRRKSAKAIELLQRLLATVSLRRLKTEVLHLPPRVEEYVGLSQTEPWQEDYDNRYHDFADKFGVDRGGGSWDSSEFFQELTMLRLYCDHPDLIDGLQYDLPKKETTWRDSPKIIHLISDLKDHLNSEQGGRIAKAVVFSQWTSFLQM
;
A
#
# COMPACT_ATOMS: atom_id res chain seq x y z
N MET A 1 51.85 6.47 -19.67
CA MET A 1 52.02 5.28 -18.81
C MET A 1 51.69 5.70 -17.39
N ASN A 2 50.50 5.32 -16.92
CA ASN A 2 50.18 5.16 -15.51
C ASN A 2 48.90 4.29 -15.46
N PRO A 3 49.02 2.99 -15.17
CA PRO A 3 47.90 2.07 -15.12
C PRO A 3 47.45 1.90 -13.66
N GLU A 4 46.46 2.67 -13.22
CA GLU A 4 45.63 2.34 -12.04
C GLU A 4 44.16 2.68 -12.32
N GLN A 5 43.72 2.28 -13.51
CA GLN A 5 42.34 1.92 -13.81
C GLN A 5 42.37 0.45 -14.21
N ASP A 6 42.41 -0.44 -13.22
CA ASP A 6 42.06 -1.84 -13.44
C ASP A 6 41.37 -2.38 -12.17
N THR A 7 40.04 -2.33 -12.23
CA THR A 7 39.22 -3.54 -12.09
C THR A 7 39.62 -4.50 -10.95
N GLN A 8 39.41 -4.10 -9.70
CA GLN A 8 39.05 -5.04 -8.62
C GLN A 8 37.54 -5.06 -8.39
N GLN A 9 36.80 -5.14 -9.51
CA GLN A 9 35.53 -5.86 -9.59
C GLN A 9 35.89 -7.34 -9.75
N ALA A 10 36.11 -8.03 -8.64
CA ALA A 10 36.27 -9.48 -8.62
C ALA A 10 35.61 -10.04 -7.36
N ASN A 11 34.38 -10.52 -7.52
CA ASN A 11 33.76 -11.57 -6.71
C ASN A 11 33.61 -11.35 -5.19
N SER A 12 33.11 -10.19 -4.73
CA SER A 12 32.28 -10.22 -3.52
C SER A 12 30.92 -10.82 -3.90
N GLN A 13 30.83 -12.14 -3.72
CA GLN A 13 29.63 -12.97 -3.79
C GLN A 13 28.40 -12.21 -3.28
N ASN A 14 27.22 -12.42 -3.91
CA ASN A 14 25.89 -11.87 -3.59
C ASN A 14 25.59 -11.77 -2.08
N LEU A 15 26.22 -10.88 -1.32
CA LEU A 15 26.09 -10.75 0.13
C LEU A 15 25.02 -9.70 0.43
N GLU A 16 24.15 -10.01 1.39
CA GLU A 16 23.13 -9.10 1.91
C GLU A 16 23.17 -9.06 3.43
N CYS A 17 22.82 -7.91 4.02
CA CYS A 17 22.64 -7.76 5.45
C CYS A 17 21.22 -8.18 5.83
N LEU A 18 21.09 -9.28 6.58
CA LEU A 18 19.79 -9.84 6.94
C LEU A 18 19.07 -9.05 8.04
N GLY A 19 19.83 -8.38 8.90
CA GLY A 19 19.34 -7.65 10.07
C GLY A 19 20.16 -7.94 11.32
N THR A 20 19.60 -7.60 12.48
CA THR A 20 20.22 -7.81 13.79
C THR A 20 19.48 -8.84 14.62
N ILE A 21 20.22 -9.67 15.34
CA ILE A 21 19.68 -10.54 16.38
C ILE A 21 20.33 -10.20 17.72
N SER A 22 19.51 -10.12 18.77
CA SER A 22 19.97 -9.85 20.13
C SER A 22 19.85 -11.10 21.00
N GLY A 23 20.76 -11.24 21.97
CA GLY A 23 20.69 -12.32 22.95
C GLY A 23 21.34 -11.93 24.28
N ASN A 24 20.80 -12.45 25.37
CA ASN A 24 21.37 -12.23 26.70
C ASN A 24 22.68 -13.02 26.86
N CYS A 25 23.62 -12.47 27.59
CA CYS A 25 24.88 -13.10 27.95
C CYS A 25 24.95 -13.33 29.46
N ILE A 26 25.36 -14.52 29.86
CA ILE A 26 25.67 -14.86 31.25
C ILE A 26 27.11 -14.43 31.50
N MET A 27 27.31 -13.43 32.36
CA MET A 27 28.63 -12.91 32.69
C MET A 27 29.46 -13.91 33.51
N VAL A 28 30.76 -13.93 33.28
CA VAL A 28 31.70 -14.61 34.19
C VAL A 28 31.82 -13.77 35.48
N ASP A 29 31.73 -14.42 36.65
CA ASP A 29 31.65 -13.75 37.97
C ASP A 29 32.79 -12.76 38.23
N ARG A 30 33.98 -13.03 37.69
CA ARG A 30 35.18 -12.20 37.87
C ARG A 30 35.06 -10.80 37.27
N ILE A 31 34.22 -10.61 36.24
CA ILE A 31 34.14 -9.38 35.44
C ILE A 31 32.95 -8.49 35.84
N ARG A 32 31.99 -9.03 36.61
CA ARG A 32 30.79 -8.32 37.06
C ARG A 32 31.09 -7.03 37.84
N ARG A 33 32.27 -6.95 38.47
CA ARG A 33 32.74 -5.78 39.24
C ARG A 33 33.68 -4.84 38.44
N SER A 34 34.10 -5.23 37.25
CA SER A 34 35.12 -4.53 36.44
C SER A 34 34.53 -3.81 35.22
N ILE A 35 33.32 -4.18 34.78
CA ILE A 35 32.63 -3.53 33.66
C ILE A 35 32.18 -2.13 34.07
N LYS A 36 32.52 -1.13 33.23
CA LYS A 36 31.96 0.23 33.33
C LYS A 36 30.60 0.26 32.63
N TYR A 37 29.59 0.79 33.31
CA TYR A 37 28.21 0.90 32.80
C TYR A 37 27.82 2.37 32.58
N PRO A 38 27.02 2.70 31.56
CA PRO A 38 26.74 1.88 30.37
C PRO A 38 27.97 1.82 29.45
N SER A 39 28.20 0.69 28.79
CA SER A 39 29.25 0.58 27.78
C SER A 39 28.81 -0.25 26.58
N GLN A 40 29.34 0.12 25.42
CA GLN A 40 29.19 -0.59 24.16
C GLN A 40 30.58 -0.92 23.65
N THR A 41 30.86 -2.19 23.35
CA THR A 41 32.18 -2.62 22.90
C THR A 41 32.05 -3.74 21.88
N ARG A 42 32.96 -3.75 20.90
CA ARG A 42 33.05 -4.85 19.92
C ARG A 42 33.42 -6.14 20.64
N ALA A 43 32.77 -7.23 20.23
CA ALA A 43 33.00 -8.53 20.80
C ALA A 43 33.50 -9.53 19.76
N LEU A 44 34.25 -10.51 20.24
CA LEU A 44 34.66 -11.70 19.53
C LEU A 44 33.88 -12.87 20.12
N LEU A 45 33.17 -13.62 19.29
CA LEU A 45 32.56 -14.88 19.70
C LEU A 45 33.48 -16.04 19.36
N ARG A 46 33.53 -17.02 20.25
CA ARG A 46 34.26 -18.27 20.02
C ARG A 46 33.37 -19.45 20.36
N LYS A 47 33.35 -20.43 19.45
CA LYS A 47 32.68 -21.71 19.65
C LYS A 47 33.33 -22.47 20.83
N GLY A 48 32.59 -22.61 21.92
CA GLY A 48 32.93 -23.46 23.06
C GLY A 48 32.36 -24.87 22.91
N ALA A 49 32.56 -25.71 23.93
CA ALA A 49 32.07 -27.10 23.92
C ALA A 49 30.54 -27.20 24.03
N GLU A 50 29.92 -26.33 24.83
CA GLU A 50 28.47 -26.31 25.05
C GLU A 50 27.84 -24.94 24.75
N THR A 51 28.57 -23.84 24.97
CA THR A 51 28.06 -22.47 24.78
C THR A 51 29.00 -21.60 23.95
N MET A 52 28.46 -20.57 23.29
CA MET A 52 29.23 -19.54 22.60
C MET A 52 29.86 -18.59 23.62
N GLN A 53 31.19 -18.56 23.66
CA GLN A 53 31.97 -17.66 24.52
C GLN A 53 32.06 -16.27 23.90
N VAL A 54 32.03 -15.23 24.74
CA VAL A 54 32.08 -13.83 24.35
C VAL A 54 33.35 -13.20 24.92
N PHE A 55 34.17 -12.63 24.06
CA PHE A 55 35.42 -11.96 24.41
C PHE A 55 35.36 -10.48 24.02
N THR A 56 35.98 -9.61 24.82
CA THR A 56 36.20 -8.20 24.47
C THR A 56 37.69 -7.89 24.45
N TRP A 57 38.11 -6.89 23.67
CA TRP A 57 39.50 -6.43 23.64
C TRP A 57 39.98 -6.00 25.04
N PRO A 58 41.18 -6.40 25.52
CA PRO A 58 42.29 -7.04 24.80
C PRO A 58 42.29 -8.59 24.80
N GLY A 59 41.15 -9.24 25.02
CA GLY A 59 41.01 -10.71 24.96
C GLY A 59 40.44 -11.34 26.24
N GLU A 60 39.79 -10.56 27.11
CA GLU A 60 39.11 -11.10 28.28
C GLU A 60 37.76 -11.71 27.91
N GLU A 61 37.48 -12.90 28.44
CA GLU A 61 36.19 -13.58 28.32
C GLU A 61 35.16 -12.94 29.25
N VAL A 62 34.20 -12.20 28.69
CA VAL A 62 33.20 -11.44 29.46
C VAL A 62 31.99 -12.28 29.85
N GLY A 63 31.74 -13.40 29.15
CA GLY A 63 30.59 -14.25 29.42
C GLY A 63 30.30 -15.23 28.29
N HIS A 64 29.15 -15.88 28.37
CA HIS A 64 28.65 -16.81 27.36
C HIS A 64 27.26 -16.37 26.88
N VAL A 65 26.97 -16.54 25.59
CA VAL A 65 25.64 -16.30 25.03
C VAL A 65 24.67 -17.33 25.61
N SER A 66 23.50 -16.88 26.07
CA SER A 66 22.45 -17.76 26.58
C SER A 66 21.72 -18.52 25.46
N GLN A 67 21.07 -19.62 25.82
CA GLN A 67 20.13 -20.32 24.93
C GLN A 67 18.86 -19.47 24.71
N PRO A 68 18.20 -19.57 23.54
CA PRO A 68 18.47 -20.51 22.44
C PRO A 68 19.51 -20.02 21.41
N LEU A 69 19.97 -18.76 21.50
CA LEU A 69 20.89 -18.16 20.52
C LEU A 69 22.22 -18.91 20.40
N SER A 70 22.79 -19.33 21.53
CA SER A 70 24.05 -20.09 21.54
C SER A 70 23.99 -21.39 20.72
N ASP A 71 22.88 -22.13 20.78
CA ASP A 71 22.72 -23.41 20.09
C ASP A 71 22.66 -23.23 18.56
N VAL A 72 21.98 -22.17 18.12
CA VAL A 72 21.88 -21.82 16.70
C VAL A 72 23.24 -21.40 16.15
N LEU A 73 23.95 -20.52 16.87
CA LEU A 73 25.27 -20.08 16.48
C LEU A 73 26.28 -21.24 16.42
N ASN A 74 26.20 -22.19 17.36
CA ASN A 74 27.05 -23.39 17.38
C ASN A 74 26.83 -24.30 16.16
N LYS A 75 25.61 -24.37 15.64
CA LYS A 75 25.29 -25.13 14.41
C LYS A 75 25.77 -24.42 13.15
N LEU A 76 25.66 -23.09 13.11
CA LEU A 76 25.87 -22.30 11.92
C LEU A 76 27.33 -21.83 11.72
N LEU A 77 28.10 -21.69 12.79
CA LEU A 77 29.45 -21.14 12.74
C LEU A 77 30.55 -22.21 12.82
N VAL A 78 31.56 -22.03 11.97
CA VAL A 78 32.78 -22.84 11.94
C VAL A 78 33.99 -21.93 12.19
N GLY A 79 34.36 -21.76 13.47
CA GLY A 79 35.52 -20.96 13.89
C GLY A 79 35.18 -19.74 14.76
N PRO A 80 36.19 -18.96 15.20
CA PRO A 80 35.99 -17.73 15.95
C PRO A 80 35.48 -16.59 15.04
N THR A 81 34.52 -15.80 15.51
CA THR A 81 33.92 -14.69 14.75
C THR A 81 34.14 -13.37 15.46
N GLY A 82 34.90 -12.46 14.85
CA GLY A 82 35.09 -11.08 15.29
C GLY A 82 34.80 -10.11 14.15
N THR A 83 34.80 -8.80 14.43
CA THR A 83 34.32 -7.72 13.54
C THR A 83 34.88 -7.62 12.11
N VAL A 84 35.75 -8.55 11.69
CA VAL A 84 35.99 -8.92 10.29
C VAL A 84 36.31 -10.42 10.29
N SER A 85 35.54 -11.24 9.57
CA SER A 85 36.01 -12.58 9.16
C SER A 85 37.04 -12.35 8.05
N THR A 86 38.32 -12.23 8.39
CA THR A 86 39.36 -12.17 7.35
C THR A 86 39.37 -13.45 6.52
N GLU A 87 39.51 -13.28 5.21
CA GLU A 87 39.38 -14.30 4.18
C GLU A 87 40.23 -15.56 4.43
N LEU A 88 39.63 -16.70 4.09
CA LEU A 88 40.08 -18.08 4.31
C LEU A 88 41.40 -18.47 3.61
N ASN A 89 42.03 -17.59 2.82
CA ASN A 89 43.16 -17.96 1.97
C ASN A 89 44.54 -17.65 2.57
N THR A 90 44.65 -16.74 3.54
CA THR A 90 45.94 -16.28 4.06
C THR A 90 46.47 -17.11 5.23
N PHE A 91 45.67 -18.00 5.82
CA PHE A 91 46.07 -18.83 6.97
C PHE A 91 46.66 -20.20 6.58
N LEU A 92 46.35 -20.73 5.40
CA LEU A 92 46.69 -22.12 5.07
C LEU A 92 48.01 -22.35 4.35
N GLY A 93 48.71 -21.32 3.85
CA GLY A 93 50.02 -21.52 3.22
C GLY A 93 50.06 -22.61 2.13
N LEU A 94 48.94 -22.87 1.46
CA LEU A 94 48.77 -23.94 0.49
C LEU A 94 48.51 -23.32 -0.89
N GLN A 95 49.38 -23.64 -1.85
CA GLN A 95 49.10 -23.38 -3.25
C GLN A 95 47.99 -24.33 -3.73
N ASN A 96 46.84 -23.75 -4.09
CA ASN A 96 45.64 -24.34 -4.70
C ASN A 96 44.76 -25.27 -3.84
N PRO A 97 43.56 -24.81 -3.44
CA PRO A 97 42.41 -25.69 -3.24
C PRO A 97 41.21 -25.28 -4.12
N PRO A 98 40.61 -26.19 -4.90
CA PRO A 98 39.27 -25.98 -5.45
C PRO A 98 38.25 -26.80 -4.65
N LYS A 99 37.36 -26.16 -3.88
CA LYS A 99 36.14 -26.79 -3.32
C LYS A 99 35.00 -25.77 -3.18
N THR A 100 33.94 -26.04 -3.93
CA THR A 100 32.66 -25.35 -4.03
C THR A 100 31.88 -25.29 -2.70
N SER A 101 31.26 -24.13 -2.45
CA SER A 101 30.08 -23.84 -1.60
C SER A 101 30.10 -24.30 -0.13
N TYR A 102 30.46 -23.36 0.76
CA TYR A 102 29.91 -23.32 2.12
C TYR A 102 29.29 -21.93 2.34
N PRO A 103 28.07 -21.82 2.89
CA PRO A 103 27.44 -20.53 3.16
C PRO A 103 28.14 -19.85 4.33
N GLY A 104 29.05 -18.92 4.05
CA GLY A 104 29.70 -18.13 5.09
C GLY A 104 28.71 -17.12 5.69
N ILE A 105 28.31 -17.31 6.94
CA ILE A 105 27.63 -16.26 7.71
C ILE A 105 28.70 -15.39 8.35
N ILE A 106 28.75 -14.12 7.97
CA ILE A 106 29.63 -13.13 8.58
C ILE A 106 28.81 -12.41 9.66
N MET A 107 29.40 -12.24 10.85
CA MET A 107 28.74 -11.59 11.97
C MET A 107 29.55 -10.42 12.49
N ASN A 108 28.87 -9.30 12.75
CA ASN A 108 29.42 -8.19 13.52
C ASN A 108 28.81 -8.20 14.92
N ALA A 109 29.61 -8.59 15.92
CA ALA A 109 29.16 -8.72 17.30
C ALA A 109 29.49 -7.48 18.13
N THR A 110 28.47 -6.90 18.74
CA THR A 110 28.59 -5.79 19.69
C THR A 110 27.97 -6.20 21.01
N VAL A 111 28.67 -5.97 22.11
CA VAL A 111 28.16 -6.23 23.45
C VAL A 111 27.77 -4.91 24.09
N PHE A 112 26.58 -4.90 24.69
CA PHE A 112 26.01 -3.79 25.43
C PHE A 112 25.85 -4.18 26.90
N ALA A 113 26.40 -3.35 27.79
CA ALA A 113 26.30 -3.52 29.23
C ALA A 113 25.40 -2.42 29.82
N SER A 114 24.31 -2.82 30.51
CA SER A 114 23.30 -1.89 31.04
C SER A 114 23.18 -1.93 32.57
N PRO A 115 23.11 -0.77 33.26
CA PRO A 115 22.84 -0.69 34.70
C PRO A 115 21.32 -0.71 34.96
N SER A 116 20.73 -1.91 35.08
CA SER A 116 19.33 -2.13 35.53
C SER A 116 19.37 -2.93 36.86
N PRO A 117 18.29 -3.16 37.64
CA PRO A 117 18.39 -3.63 39.03
C PRO A 117 19.12 -4.97 39.18
N THR A 118 19.30 -5.71 38.08
CA THR A 118 20.39 -6.66 37.90
C THR A 118 21.25 -6.25 36.68
N PRO A 119 22.60 -6.22 36.80
CA PRO A 119 23.45 -5.91 35.65
C PRO A 119 23.22 -6.94 34.54
N SER A 120 23.02 -6.45 33.32
CA SER A 120 22.75 -7.28 32.14
C SER A 120 23.78 -7.02 31.04
N LEU A 121 24.14 -8.09 30.35
CA LEU A 121 25.04 -8.08 29.21
C LEU A 121 24.27 -8.62 28.02
N THR A 122 24.14 -7.86 26.94
CA THR A 122 23.43 -8.26 25.72
C THR A 122 24.40 -8.26 24.56
N VAL A 123 24.43 -9.33 23.77
CA VAL A 123 25.12 -9.35 22.49
C VAL A 123 24.13 -9.02 21.37
N ILE A 124 24.53 -8.13 20.46
CA ILE A 124 23.83 -7.81 19.22
C ILE A 124 24.71 -8.28 18.07
N LEU A 125 24.16 -9.12 17.21
CA LEU A 125 24.83 -9.68 16.04
C LEU A 125 24.16 -9.15 14.79
N MET A 126 24.93 -8.47 13.95
CA MET A 126 24.51 -8.13 12.58
C MET A 126 24.93 -9.27 11.66
N LEU A 127 23.98 -9.81 10.89
CA LEU A 127 24.17 -11.00 10.05
C LEU A 127 24.36 -10.60 8.58
N PHE A 128 25.45 -11.05 7.96
CA PHE A 128 25.68 -10.91 6.53
C PHE A 128 25.86 -12.29 5.90
N LEU A 129 25.19 -12.52 4.78
CA LEU A 129 25.11 -13.85 4.18
C LEU A 129 24.79 -13.75 2.70
N ALA A 130 25.15 -14.80 1.95
CA ALA A 130 24.84 -14.83 0.53
C ALA A 130 23.31 -14.89 0.32
N SER A 131 22.77 -14.08 -0.58
CA SER A 131 21.31 -13.94 -0.84
C SER A 131 20.63 -15.26 -1.19
N GLU A 132 21.36 -16.25 -1.73
CA GLU A 132 20.82 -17.58 -2.03
C GLU A 132 20.55 -18.45 -0.78
N HIS A 133 21.11 -18.09 0.36
CA HIS A 133 21.03 -18.85 1.62
C HIS A 133 20.26 -18.14 2.74
N SER A 134 19.79 -16.89 2.53
CA SER A 134 19.10 -16.11 3.56
C SER A 134 17.84 -16.78 4.09
N ALA A 135 17.10 -17.48 3.22
CA ALA A 135 15.92 -18.28 3.55
C ALA A 135 16.16 -19.33 4.63
N GLU A 136 17.20 -20.12 4.40
CA GLU A 136 17.49 -21.31 5.19
C GLU A 136 17.97 -20.88 6.56
N VAL A 137 18.80 -19.84 6.59
CA VAL A 137 19.30 -19.24 7.82
C VAL A 137 18.15 -18.60 8.63
N LEU A 138 17.27 -17.81 8.00
CA LEU A 138 16.08 -17.25 8.67
C LEU A 138 15.21 -18.35 9.28
N ARG A 139 14.96 -19.43 8.55
CA ARG A 139 14.15 -20.56 9.04
C ARG A 139 14.77 -21.21 10.27
N VAL A 140 16.10 -21.39 10.30
CA VAL A 140 16.80 -21.95 11.47
C VAL A 140 16.66 -21.05 12.71
N PHE A 141 16.70 -19.73 12.54
CA PHE A 141 16.44 -18.78 13.62
C PHE A 141 14.97 -18.84 14.08
N GLU A 142 14.01 -18.85 13.16
CA GLU A 142 12.57 -18.94 13.47
C GLU A 142 12.20 -20.25 14.18
N GLU A 143 12.71 -21.39 13.72
CA GLU A 143 12.50 -22.71 14.37
C GLU A 143 13.02 -22.74 15.81
N SER A 144 13.95 -21.84 16.15
CA SER A 144 14.53 -21.70 17.49
C SER A 144 13.89 -20.55 18.30
N ASN A 145 12.74 -20.01 17.87
CA ASN A 145 12.06 -18.85 18.46
C ASN A 145 12.93 -17.59 18.54
N LEU A 146 13.85 -17.41 17.60
CA LEU A 146 14.71 -16.23 17.50
C LEU A 146 14.26 -15.36 16.32
N LYS A 147 14.00 -14.08 16.59
CA LYS A 147 13.57 -13.12 15.57
C LYS A 147 14.76 -12.28 15.12
N VAL A 148 14.97 -12.21 13.80
CA VAL A 148 15.90 -11.24 13.19
C VAL A 148 15.15 -9.93 12.99
N GLU A 149 15.71 -8.84 13.51
CA GLU A 149 15.14 -7.51 13.45
C GLU A 149 15.73 -6.70 12.30
N ILE A 150 14.87 -5.93 11.62
CA ILE A 150 15.29 -5.03 10.54
C ILE A 150 16.01 -3.83 11.16
N ILE A 151 17.08 -3.38 10.51
CA ILE A 151 17.81 -2.19 10.93
C ILE A 151 17.12 -0.96 10.33
N GLU A 152 16.36 -0.24 11.14
CA GLU A 152 15.80 1.07 10.78
C GLU A 152 16.95 2.03 10.43
N ASP A 153 16.86 2.74 9.30
CA ASP A 153 17.90 3.63 8.74
C ASP A 153 19.23 2.96 8.34
N TYR A 154 19.21 1.72 7.86
CA TYR A 154 20.41 1.07 7.33
C TYR A 154 21.09 1.87 6.21
N ARG A 155 22.39 2.13 6.37
CA ARG A 155 23.22 2.84 5.39
C ARG A 155 24.25 1.89 4.76
N PRO A 156 24.03 1.40 3.52
CA PRO A 156 24.94 0.45 2.86
C PRO A 156 26.40 0.92 2.82
N LYS A 157 26.64 2.24 2.69
CA LYS A 157 27.98 2.83 2.68
C LYS A 157 28.78 2.59 3.97
N GLN A 158 28.11 2.43 5.12
CA GLN A 158 28.76 2.13 6.40
C GLN A 158 29.07 0.64 6.56
N CYS A 159 28.51 -0.20 5.70
CA CYS A 159 28.67 -1.65 5.67
C CYS A 159 29.32 -2.09 4.34
N PHE A 160 30.36 -1.37 3.90
CA PHE A 160 31.16 -1.71 2.70
C PHE A 160 30.35 -1.84 1.39
N GLY A 161 29.19 -1.18 1.30
CA GLY A 161 28.33 -1.24 0.12
C GLY A 161 27.39 -2.44 0.08
N VAL A 162 27.35 -3.29 1.13
CA VAL A 162 26.46 -4.44 1.22
C VAL A 162 25.00 -3.95 1.35
N PRO A 163 24.07 -4.35 0.46
CA PRO A 163 22.67 -3.95 0.56
C PRO A 163 22.00 -4.57 1.80
N HIS A 164 21.03 -3.87 2.39
CA HIS A 164 20.12 -4.50 3.34
C HIS A 164 19.25 -5.47 2.57
N ALA A 165 19.04 -6.67 3.11
CA ALA A 165 17.99 -7.54 2.63
C ALA A 165 16.66 -6.81 2.85
N LEU A 166 16.12 -6.21 1.79
CA LEU A 166 14.68 -5.97 1.72
C LEU A 166 14.09 -7.36 1.84
N HIS A 167 13.34 -7.69 2.89
CA HIS A 167 12.77 -9.03 3.06
C HIS A 167 11.81 -9.38 1.90
N VAL A 168 12.37 -9.70 0.75
CA VAL A 168 11.83 -10.55 -0.29
C VAL A 168 11.91 -11.93 0.33
N GLU A 169 10.78 -12.37 0.87
CA GLU A 169 10.28 -13.73 0.69
C GLU A 169 11.35 -14.79 0.42
N VAL A 170 12.08 -15.25 1.43
CA VAL A 170 12.75 -16.55 1.32
C VAL A 170 12.51 -17.31 2.61
N GLY A 171 11.75 -18.40 2.45
CA GLY A 171 10.84 -18.95 3.45
C GLY A 171 9.51 -19.39 2.83
N GLN A 172 9.32 -19.17 1.53
CA GLN A 172 8.46 -20.02 0.71
C GLN A 172 9.27 -20.44 -0.53
N ARG A 173 9.93 -21.61 -0.45
CA ARG A 173 9.78 -22.55 -1.59
C ARG A 173 8.29 -22.49 -1.92
N ALA A 174 7.91 -22.28 -3.18
CA ALA A 174 6.53 -22.31 -3.63
C ALA A 174 5.78 -23.47 -2.94
N VAL A 175 5.19 -23.17 -1.79
CA VAL A 175 4.07 -23.91 -1.27
C VAL A 175 3.05 -23.61 -2.35
N PRO A 176 2.44 -24.62 -3.00
CA PRO A 176 1.41 -24.38 -4.00
C PRO A 176 0.49 -23.32 -3.41
N GLY A 177 0.51 -22.10 -4.01
CA GLY A 177 -0.01 -20.91 -3.35
C GLY A 177 -1.37 -21.25 -2.78
N LYS A 178 -1.57 -21.08 -1.46
CA LYS A 178 -2.77 -21.57 -0.76
C LYS A 178 -3.97 -21.28 -1.63
N SER A 179 -4.46 -22.32 -2.32
CA SER A 179 -5.52 -22.14 -3.29
C SER A 179 -6.73 -21.76 -2.47
N VAL A 180 -7.20 -20.51 -2.62
CA VAL A 180 -8.41 -20.09 -1.94
C VAL A 180 -9.52 -20.95 -2.53
N HIS A 181 -10.15 -21.78 -1.69
CA HIS A 181 -11.18 -22.70 -2.13
C HIS A 181 -12.31 -21.92 -2.84
N GLY A 182 -12.64 -22.31 -4.07
CA GLY A 182 -13.60 -21.60 -4.93
C GLY A 182 -13.02 -20.47 -5.80
N CYS A 183 -11.72 -20.15 -5.69
CA CYS A 183 -11.03 -19.22 -6.58
C CYS A 183 -10.28 -20.00 -7.67
N LYS A 184 -10.66 -19.80 -8.93
CA LYS A 184 -10.04 -20.42 -10.12
C LYS A 184 -8.64 -19.87 -10.40
N THR A 185 -8.35 -18.65 -9.97
CA THR A 185 -7.11 -17.95 -10.28
C THR A 185 -6.18 -17.91 -9.07
N PRO A 186 -4.91 -18.31 -9.23
CA PRO A 186 -3.94 -18.21 -8.14
C PRO A 186 -3.63 -16.75 -7.84
N LEU A 187 -3.54 -16.41 -6.56
CA LEU A 187 -3.19 -15.07 -6.10
C LEU A 187 -1.68 -14.82 -6.19
N LEU A 188 -1.31 -13.63 -6.65
CA LEU A 188 0.06 -13.12 -6.57
C LEU A 188 0.43 -12.83 -5.11
N THR A 189 1.73 -12.82 -4.78
CA THR A 189 2.15 -12.74 -3.38
C THR A 189 1.72 -11.43 -2.71
N HIS A 190 1.72 -10.32 -3.43
CA HIS A 190 1.19 -9.06 -2.88
C HIS A 190 -0.32 -9.13 -2.62
N GLN A 191 -1.08 -9.86 -3.44
CA GLN A 191 -2.51 -10.05 -3.20
C GLN A 191 -2.75 -10.89 -1.96
N GLN A 192 -1.98 -11.96 -1.76
CA GLN A 192 -2.03 -12.79 -0.54
C GLN A 192 -1.72 -11.96 0.71
N LYS A 193 -0.66 -11.15 0.67
CA LYS A 193 -0.30 -10.21 1.76
C LYS A 193 -1.42 -9.21 2.05
N ALA A 194 -2.11 -8.71 1.03
CA ALA A 194 -3.26 -7.82 1.24
C ALA A 194 -4.44 -8.53 1.89
N VAL A 195 -4.78 -9.75 1.46
CA VAL A 195 -5.83 -10.54 2.11
C VAL A 195 -5.49 -10.77 3.58
N GLN A 196 -4.24 -11.15 3.88
CA GLN A 196 -3.80 -11.34 5.26
C GLN A 196 -3.90 -10.07 6.09
N PHE A 197 -3.38 -8.95 5.60
CA PHE A 197 -3.48 -7.64 6.27
C PHE A 197 -4.93 -7.28 6.61
N ILE A 198 -5.86 -7.49 5.66
CA ILE A 198 -7.27 -7.20 5.87
C ILE A 198 -7.87 -8.15 6.92
N LEU A 199 -7.54 -9.44 6.87
CA LEU A 199 -8.04 -10.43 7.85
C LEU A 199 -7.54 -10.14 9.28
N GLU A 200 -6.31 -9.68 9.45
CA GLU A 200 -5.75 -9.28 10.75
C GLU A 200 -6.50 -8.08 11.35
N LEU A 201 -6.89 -7.10 10.54
CA LEU A 201 -7.73 -5.98 10.97
C LEU A 201 -9.19 -6.36 11.17
N GLU A 202 -9.71 -7.33 10.39
CA GLU A 202 -11.05 -7.87 10.56
C GLU A 202 -11.17 -8.86 11.73
N SER A 203 -10.09 -9.25 12.40
CA SER A 203 -10.14 -10.17 13.54
C SER A 203 -10.84 -9.50 14.74
N PRO A 204 -11.81 -10.16 15.40
CA PRO A 204 -12.41 -9.63 16.63
C PRO A 204 -11.39 -9.36 17.75
N GLU A 205 -10.28 -10.10 17.76
CA GLU A 205 -9.17 -10.01 18.69
C GLU A 205 -8.09 -9.00 18.25
N SER A 206 -8.31 -8.26 17.16
CA SER A 206 -7.33 -7.31 16.65
C SER A 206 -7.06 -6.21 17.68
N THR A 207 -5.81 -6.11 18.13
CA THR A 207 -5.37 -5.05 19.05
C THR A 207 -4.77 -3.85 18.31
N THR A 208 -4.77 -3.86 16.98
CA THR A 208 -4.02 -2.90 16.17
C THR A 208 -4.36 -1.43 16.50
N LEU A 209 -5.65 -1.10 16.60
CA LEU A 209 -6.07 0.26 16.97
C LEU A 209 -5.89 0.58 18.46
N SER A 210 -6.04 -0.39 19.36
CA SER A 210 -5.84 -0.16 20.80
C SER A 210 -4.36 0.02 21.14
N THR A 211 -3.48 -0.74 20.49
CA THR A 211 -2.03 -0.57 20.53
C THR A 211 -1.64 0.80 19.97
N PHE A 212 -2.17 1.20 18.82
CA PHE A 212 -1.90 2.53 18.26
C PHE A 212 -2.43 3.64 19.16
N TRP A 213 -3.65 3.49 19.69
CA TRP A 213 -4.22 4.44 20.64
C TRP A 213 -3.39 4.55 21.91
N SER A 214 -2.65 3.52 22.33
CA SER A 214 -1.78 3.52 23.52
C SER A 214 -0.35 4.01 23.24
N SER A 215 0.03 4.18 21.98
CA SER A 215 1.37 4.64 21.59
C SER A 215 1.63 6.11 21.95
N SER A 216 2.90 6.51 22.07
CA SER A 216 3.29 7.89 22.39
C SER A 216 2.76 8.93 21.41
N THR A 217 2.57 8.58 20.12
CA THR A 217 2.00 9.47 19.11
C THR A 217 0.58 9.96 19.48
N CYS A 218 -0.18 9.14 20.21
CA CYS A 218 -1.53 9.49 20.64
C CYS A 218 -1.59 10.21 22.00
N ASP A 219 -0.48 10.38 22.74
CA ASP A 219 -0.49 10.92 24.12
C ASP A 219 -1.23 12.24 24.25
N TRP A 220 -0.95 13.18 23.36
CA TRP A 220 -1.55 14.51 23.38
C TRP A 220 -3.07 14.46 23.12
N LEU A 221 -3.50 13.56 22.24
CA LEU A 221 -4.91 13.37 21.91
C LEU A 221 -5.64 12.61 23.02
N ARG A 222 -4.99 11.60 23.63
CA ARG A 222 -5.50 10.89 24.81
C ARG A 222 -5.73 11.84 25.97
N GLN A 223 -4.74 12.66 26.31
CA GLN A 223 -4.86 13.67 27.37
C GLN A 223 -6.02 14.62 27.09
N ALA A 224 -6.08 15.15 25.87
CA ALA A 224 -7.18 16.03 25.45
C ALA A 224 -8.56 15.34 25.53
N PHE A 225 -8.65 14.06 25.18
CA PHE A 225 -9.87 13.26 25.25
C PHE A 225 -10.31 12.98 26.69
N HIS A 226 -9.36 12.65 27.58
CA HIS A 226 -9.64 12.47 29.02
C HIS A 226 -10.28 13.74 29.64
N HIS A 227 -9.82 14.94 29.25
CA HIS A 227 -10.45 16.18 29.67
C HIS A 227 -11.89 16.37 29.15
N VAL A 228 -12.22 15.85 27.97
CA VAL A 228 -13.60 15.88 27.43
C VAL A 228 -14.51 14.88 28.15
N ALA A 229 -14.02 13.66 28.37
CA ALA A 229 -14.76 12.61 29.07
C ALA A 229 -15.09 13.03 30.52
N THR A 230 -14.13 13.64 31.22
CA THR A 230 -14.30 14.13 32.61
C THR A 230 -15.20 15.37 32.73
N THR A 231 -15.33 16.17 31.67
CA THR A 231 -16.24 17.33 31.64
C THR A 231 -17.68 16.96 31.23
N GLY A 232 -17.98 15.66 31.09
CA GLY A 232 -19.34 15.16 30.81
C GLY A 232 -19.84 15.42 29.39
N ARG A 233 -18.97 15.83 28.47
CA ARG A 233 -19.33 16.15 27.08
C ARG A 233 -19.38 14.93 26.15
N THR A 234 -18.82 13.79 26.59
CA THR A 234 -18.83 12.52 25.86
C THR A 234 -19.08 11.38 26.84
N THR A 235 -20.17 10.64 26.65
CA THR A 235 -20.61 9.55 27.56
C THR A 235 -20.24 8.16 27.04
N GLU A 236 -19.89 8.03 25.76
CA GLU A 236 -19.59 6.73 25.13
C GLU A 236 -18.11 6.35 25.28
N ARG A 237 -17.86 5.12 25.78
CA ARG A 237 -16.51 4.54 25.88
C ARG A 237 -15.89 4.37 24.50
N ILE A 238 -14.57 4.47 24.42
CA ILE A 238 -13.83 4.23 23.17
C ILE A 238 -13.96 2.75 22.80
N ASN A 239 -14.25 2.47 21.53
CA ASN A 239 -14.38 1.12 20.98
C ASN A 239 -13.37 0.88 19.86
N HIS A 240 -12.29 0.19 20.19
CA HIS A 240 -11.24 -0.15 19.22
C HIS A 240 -11.52 -1.41 18.39
N ASN A 241 -12.67 -2.08 18.58
CA ASN A 241 -13.01 -3.33 17.89
C ASN A 241 -13.54 -3.09 16.47
N SER A 242 -13.11 -2.01 15.81
CA SER A 242 -13.56 -1.70 14.45
C SER A 242 -12.87 -2.61 13.45
N GLN A 243 -13.64 -3.40 12.72
CA GLN A 243 -13.16 -4.37 11.72
C GLN A 243 -13.10 -3.72 10.32
N GLY A 244 -12.36 -2.63 10.22
CA GLY A 244 -12.33 -1.76 9.04
C GLY A 244 -10.91 -1.55 8.49
N SER A 245 -10.77 -1.56 7.17
CA SER A 245 -9.47 -1.38 6.50
C SER A 245 -9.59 -0.61 5.17
N ILE A 246 -8.44 -0.09 4.71
CA ILE A 246 -8.34 0.64 3.44
C ILE A 246 -7.26 -0.04 2.57
N LEU A 247 -7.63 -0.49 1.38
CA LEU A 247 -6.69 -0.97 0.36
C LEU A 247 -6.52 0.11 -0.71
N ALA A 248 -5.40 0.83 -0.61
CA ALA A 248 -5.04 1.97 -1.46
C ALA A 248 -3.92 1.65 -2.46
N ASP A 249 -3.85 0.39 -2.88
CA ASP A 249 -2.94 -0.07 -3.94
C ASP A 249 -3.18 0.66 -5.26
N ASP A 250 -2.10 0.90 -6.01
CA ASP A 250 -2.16 1.47 -7.35
C ASP A 250 -3.13 0.72 -8.28
N MET A 251 -3.74 1.47 -9.20
CA MET A 251 -4.68 0.93 -10.20
C MET A 251 -4.03 -0.17 -11.04
N GLY A 252 -4.50 -1.41 -10.98
CA GLY A 252 -3.95 -2.53 -11.76
C GLY A 252 -3.18 -3.56 -10.94
N LEU A 253 -3.01 -3.38 -9.63
CA LEU A 253 -2.50 -4.42 -8.73
C LEU A 253 -3.51 -5.54 -8.39
N GLY A 254 -4.70 -5.51 -9.02
CA GLY A 254 -5.72 -6.55 -8.88
C GLY A 254 -6.53 -6.48 -7.57
N LYS A 255 -6.90 -5.26 -7.13
CA LYS A 255 -7.74 -5.05 -5.94
C LYS A 255 -9.05 -5.85 -5.98
N THR A 256 -9.70 -5.94 -7.13
CA THR A 256 -10.93 -6.73 -7.33
C THR A 256 -10.69 -8.21 -6.99
N LEU A 257 -9.66 -8.83 -7.58
CA LEU A 257 -9.31 -10.23 -7.29
C LEU A 257 -8.95 -10.44 -5.81
N THR A 258 -8.19 -9.51 -5.20
CA THR A 258 -7.90 -9.52 -3.75
C THR A 258 -9.19 -9.50 -2.92
N SER A 259 -10.15 -8.66 -3.27
CA SER A 259 -11.45 -8.59 -2.59
C SER A 259 -12.27 -9.86 -2.75
N LEU A 260 -12.32 -10.45 -3.95
CA LEU A 260 -13.03 -11.72 -4.17
C LEU A 260 -12.41 -12.85 -3.36
N ALA A 261 -11.08 -12.94 -3.32
CA ALA A 261 -10.39 -13.92 -2.49
C ALA A 261 -10.64 -13.71 -0.98
N LEU A 262 -10.70 -12.46 -0.50
CA LEU A 262 -11.07 -12.15 0.87
C LEU A 262 -12.48 -12.65 1.21
N ILE A 263 -13.45 -12.44 0.31
CA ILE A 263 -14.83 -12.91 0.47
C ILE A 263 -14.85 -14.43 0.64
N LEU A 264 -14.18 -15.16 -0.25
CA LEU A 264 -14.10 -16.63 -0.19
C LEU A 264 -13.41 -17.13 1.09
N THR A 265 -12.31 -16.49 1.48
CA THR A 265 -11.52 -16.89 2.67
C THR A 265 -12.31 -16.74 3.97
N SER A 266 -13.26 -15.80 4.02
CA SER A 266 -14.07 -15.50 5.21
C SER A 266 -15.48 -16.08 5.16
N LYS A 267 -15.79 -16.92 4.17
CA LYS A 267 -17.15 -17.44 3.91
C LYS A 267 -17.77 -18.17 5.10
N ASN A 268 -17.03 -19.07 5.75
CA ASN A 268 -17.53 -19.82 6.92
C ASN A 268 -17.87 -18.90 8.10
N VAL A 269 -17.11 -17.81 8.27
CA VAL A 269 -17.36 -16.81 9.31
C VAL A 269 -18.61 -15.98 8.96
N ALA A 270 -18.80 -15.67 7.67
CA ALA A 270 -20.00 -14.98 7.19
C ALA A 270 -21.28 -15.81 7.41
N GLU A 271 -21.21 -17.12 7.16
CA GLU A 271 -22.32 -18.04 7.44
C GLU A 271 -22.64 -18.12 8.94
N SER A 272 -21.59 -18.23 9.77
CA SER A 272 -21.75 -18.20 11.24
C SER A 272 -22.39 -16.90 11.72
N PHE A 273 -21.99 -15.77 11.14
CA PHE A 273 -22.56 -14.44 11.45
C PHE A 273 -24.04 -14.34 11.09
N ALA A 274 -24.45 -14.83 9.92
CA ALA A 274 -25.85 -14.84 9.51
C ALA A 274 -26.74 -15.69 10.43
N ASN A 275 -26.20 -16.80 10.95
CA ASN A 275 -26.95 -17.67 11.87
C ASN A 275 -27.18 -17.05 13.27
N THR A 276 -26.54 -15.93 13.60
CA THR A 276 -26.71 -15.30 14.93
C THR A 276 -28.00 -14.48 15.06
N LYS A 277 -28.49 -13.87 13.97
CA LYS A 277 -29.74 -13.07 13.94
C LYS A 277 -30.36 -13.14 12.56
N GLU A 278 -31.69 -13.19 12.48
CA GLU A 278 -32.43 -13.25 11.22
C GLU A 278 -32.11 -12.10 10.24
N GLN A 279 -31.80 -10.91 10.76
CA GLN A 279 -31.46 -9.72 9.96
C GLN A 279 -29.99 -9.68 9.54
N ASN A 280 -29.16 -10.65 9.95
CA ASN A 280 -27.75 -10.68 9.56
C ASN A 280 -27.60 -11.32 8.19
N ALA A 281 -27.11 -10.55 7.22
CA ALA A 281 -26.80 -11.04 5.90
C ALA A 281 -25.39 -11.62 5.87
N ARG A 282 -25.23 -12.86 5.38
CA ARG A 282 -23.90 -13.44 5.10
C ARG A 282 -23.22 -12.74 3.93
N SER A 283 -24.00 -12.07 3.08
CA SER A 283 -23.53 -11.36 1.89
C SER A 283 -22.45 -10.33 2.19
N THR A 284 -21.45 -10.27 1.31
CA THR A 284 -20.61 -9.07 1.14
C THR A 284 -21.27 -8.12 0.16
N LEU A 285 -21.63 -6.92 0.62
CA LEU A 285 -22.21 -5.86 -0.21
C LEU A 285 -21.07 -5.06 -0.86
N VAL A 286 -20.94 -5.17 -2.17
CA VAL A 286 -19.98 -4.40 -2.97
C VAL A 286 -20.70 -3.20 -3.59
N ILE A 287 -20.29 -2.02 -3.19
CA ILE A 287 -20.82 -0.74 -3.67
C ILE A 287 -19.80 -0.14 -4.63
N CYS A 288 -20.18 0.02 -5.90
CA CYS A 288 -19.26 0.44 -6.95
C CYS A 288 -19.86 1.52 -7.86
N PRO A 289 -19.04 2.28 -8.61
CA PRO A 289 -19.51 3.10 -9.71
C PRO A 289 -20.31 2.28 -10.74
N LEU A 290 -21.30 2.90 -11.40
CA LEU A 290 -22.05 2.22 -12.46
C LEU A 290 -21.14 1.71 -13.60
N SER A 291 -20.06 2.45 -13.89
CA SER A 291 -19.09 2.08 -14.92
C SER A 291 -18.25 0.83 -14.58
N THR A 292 -18.06 0.51 -13.29
CA THR A 292 -17.25 -0.65 -12.87
C THR A 292 -18.08 -1.87 -12.51
N LEU A 293 -19.41 -1.73 -12.37
CA LEU A 293 -20.31 -2.85 -12.07
C LEU A 293 -20.18 -4.02 -13.07
N PRO A 294 -20.21 -3.80 -14.41
CA PRO A 294 -20.01 -4.90 -15.37
C PRO A 294 -18.63 -5.58 -15.24
N ASN A 295 -17.60 -4.81 -14.87
CA ASN A 295 -16.27 -5.35 -14.64
C ASN A 295 -16.24 -6.26 -13.39
N TRP A 296 -16.94 -5.90 -12.32
CA TRP A 296 -17.11 -6.78 -11.16
C TRP A 296 -17.79 -8.09 -11.52
N GLU A 297 -18.86 -8.06 -12.32
CA GLU A 297 -19.51 -9.28 -12.80
C GLU A 297 -18.58 -10.15 -13.65
N ALA A 298 -17.85 -9.54 -14.58
CA ALA A 298 -16.90 -10.25 -15.43
C ALA A 298 -15.79 -10.92 -14.60
N GLU A 299 -15.25 -10.22 -13.60
CA GLU A 299 -14.20 -10.74 -12.72
C GLU A 299 -14.73 -11.85 -11.78
N ILE A 300 -15.98 -11.74 -11.28
CA ILE A 300 -16.65 -12.82 -10.53
C ILE A 300 -16.76 -14.08 -11.40
N CYS A 301 -17.28 -13.95 -12.63
CA CYS A 301 -17.45 -15.08 -13.55
C CYS A 301 -16.11 -15.75 -13.93
N LYS A 302 -15.08 -14.92 -14.13
CA LYS A 302 -13.73 -15.35 -14.51
C LYS A 302 -12.99 -16.03 -13.35
N HIS A 303 -13.06 -15.47 -12.14
CA HIS A 303 -12.21 -15.87 -11.03
C HIS A 303 -12.89 -16.81 -10.04
N LEU A 304 -14.22 -16.83 -9.93
CA LEU A 304 -14.92 -17.66 -8.95
C LEU A 304 -15.60 -18.87 -9.58
N ASP A 305 -15.68 -19.94 -8.80
CA ASP A 305 -16.48 -21.11 -9.14
C ASP A 305 -17.98 -20.83 -8.91
N ALA A 306 -18.75 -20.87 -10.01
CA ALA A 306 -20.19 -20.61 -10.01
C ALA A 306 -21.00 -21.67 -9.25
N SER A 307 -20.45 -22.88 -9.06
CA SER A 307 -21.10 -23.92 -8.24
C SER A 307 -20.98 -23.64 -6.75
N LEU A 308 -19.94 -22.89 -6.35
CA LEU A 308 -19.62 -22.64 -4.95
C LEU A 308 -20.00 -21.22 -4.51
N THR A 309 -20.15 -20.27 -5.43
CA THR A 309 -20.37 -18.86 -5.10
C THR A 309 -21.64 -18.32 -5.75
N LYS A 310 -22.52 -17.74 -4.94
CA LYS A 310 -23.73 -17.06 -5.41
C LYS A 310 -23.55 -15.55 -5.35
N TYR A 311 -23.85 -14.86 -6.45
CA TYR A 311 -23.86 -13.40 -6.49
C TYR A 311 -25.19 -12.87 -7.02
N ALA A 312 -25.54 -11.66 -6.59
CA ALA A 312 -26.71 -10.94 -7.07
C ALA A 312 -26.34 -9.53 -7.53
N VAL A 313 -26.97 -9.08 -8.62
CA VAL A 313 -26.90 -7.69 -9.08
C VAL A 313 -28.17 -6.98 -8.64
N TYR A 314 -28.01 -5.99 -7.76
CA TYR A 314 -29.10 -5.22 -7.20
C TYR A 314 -29.12 -3.80 -7.77
N HIS A 315 -29.35 -3.70 -9.09
CA HIS A 315 -29.41 -2.44 -9.81
C HIS A 315 -30.55 -2.44 -10.85
N GLY A 316 -31.10 -1.26 -11.18
CA GLY A 316 -32.13 -1.13 -12.22
C GLY A 316 -33.38 -1.98 -11.97
N GLU A 317 -33.87 -2.62 -13.03
CA GLU A 317 -35.04 -3.52 -13.03
C GLU A 317 -34.73 -4.89 -12.39
N GLU A 318 -33.46 -5.33 -12.43
CA GLU A 318 -33.02 -6.60 -11.82
C GLU A 318 -33.32 -6.67 -10.31
N ARG A 319 -33.41 -5.51 -9.64
CA ARG A 319 -33.80 -5.43 -8.22
C ARG A 319 -35.14 -6.09 -7.91
N LYS A 320 -36.10 -6.01 -8.83
CA LYS A 320 -37.45 -6.57 -8.62
C LYS A 320 -37.46 -8.09 -8.51
N LYS A 321 -36.38 -8.76 -8.93
CA LYS A 321 -36.22 -10.21 -8.84
C LYS A 321 -35.85 -10.70 -7.44
N TRP A 322 -35.37 -9.80 -6.57
CA TRP A 322 -34.79 -10.18 -5.28
C TRP A 322 -35.71 -9.80 -4.13
N THR A 323 -36.08 -10.79 -3.32
CA THR A 323 -36.63 -10.53 -1.99
C THR A 323 -35.50 -10.22 -1.01
N ALA A 324 -35.81 -9.62 0.14
CA ALA A 324 -34.79 -9.30 1.14
C ALA A 324 -34.04 -10.57 1.65
N PRO A 325 -34.73 -11.67 2.06
CA PRO A 325 -34.02 -12.89 2.46
C PRO A 325 -33.16 -13.51 1.36
N ASP A 326 -33.64 -13.52 0.11
CA ASP A 326 -32.87 -14.06 -1.01
C ASP A 326 -31.60 -13.24 -1.25
N LEU A 327 -31.70 -11.91 -1.16
CA LEU A 327 -30.56 -11.00 -1.29
C LEU A 327 -29.52 -11.24 -0.18
N TRP A 328 -29.97 -11.47 1.06
CA TRP A 328 -29.11 -11.70 2.23
C TRP A 328 -28.43 -13.07 2.23
N ALA A 329 -29.00 -14.04 1.49
CA ALA A 329 -28.46 -15.38 1.33
C ALA A 329 -27.40 -15.49 0.23
N ASN A 330 -27.15 -14.46 -0.56
CA ASN A 330 -26.05 -14.46 -1.54
C ASN A 330 -24.68 -14.38 -0.83
N ASP A 331 -23.60 -14.73 -1.52
CA ASP A 331 -22.25 -14.51 -1.00
C ASP A 331 -21.77 -13.09 -1.34
N ILE A 332 -22.18 -12.58 -2.52
CA ILE A 332 -21.83 -11.25 -3.04
C ILE A 332 -23.10 -10.54 -3.52
N VAL A 333 -23.26 -9.27 -3.16
CA VAL A 333 -24.31 -8.39 -3.72
C VAL A 333 -23.64 -7.17 -4.34
N LEU A 334 -23.83 -6.97 -5.64
CA LEU A 334 -23.35 -5.79 -6.35
C LEU A 334 -24.43 -4.71 -6.38
N VAL A 335 -24.09 -3.49 -5.99
CA VAL A 335 -24.99 -2.34 -6.01
C VAL A 335 -24.22 -1.08 -6.39
N THR A 336 -24.88 -0.08 -6.97
CA THR A 336 -24.26 1.21 -7.28
C THR A 336 -24.49 2.24 -6.19
N TYR A 337 -23.56 3.20 -6.04
CA TYR A 337 -23.70 4.31 -5.09
C TYR A 337 -25.03 5.05 -5.21
N ASP A 338 -25.46 5.32 -6.45
CA ASP A 338 -26.71 6.06 -6.69
C ASP A 338 -27.93 5.20 -6.35
N THR A 339 -27.85 3.87 -6.56
CA THR A 339 -28.90 2.94 -6.13
C THR A 339 -29.04 2.93 -4.61
N VAL A 340 -27.93 2.85 -3.86
CA VAL A 340 -27.97 2.92 -2.38
C VAL A 340 -28.57 4.24 -1.92
N THR A 341 -28.21 5.35 -2.56
CA THR A 341 -28.72 6.69 -2.24
C THR A 341 -30.23 6.78 -2.47
N LEU A 342 -30.73 6.28 -3.61
CA LEU A 342 -32.16 6.21 -3.90
C LEU A 342 -32.91 5.36 -2.86
N LEU A 343 -32.33 4.21 -2.50
CA LEU A 343 -32.95 3.27 -1.57
C LEU A 343 -32.99 3.80 -0.13
N TYR A 344 -32.03 4.62 0.25
CA TYR A 344 -32.00 5.31 1.53
C TYR A 344 -33.20 6.27 1.68
N GLU A 345 -33.50 7.04 0.62
CA GLU A 345 -34.65 7.96 0.62
C GLU A 345 -35.97 7.20 0.70
N SER A 346 -36.08 6.07 0.00
CA SER A 346 -37.27 5.19 0.03
C SER A 346 -37.39 4.31 1.28
N ARG A 347 -36.42 4.37 2.22
CA ARG A 347 -36.32 3.51 3.41
C ARG A 347 -36.44 2.01 3.09
N CYS A 348 -35.76 1.56 2.05
CA CYS A 348 -35.84 0.18 1.59
C CYS A 348 -35.34 -0.81 2.66
N GLU A 349 -36.24 -1.69 3.14
CA GLU A 349 -35.90 -2.67 4.18
C GLU A 349 -34.82 -3.66 3.74
N ALA A 350 -34.82 -4.07 2.46
CA ALA A 350 -33.87 -5.07 1.96
C ALA A 350 -32.41 -4.67 2.15
N LEU A 351 -32.10 -3.36 2.09
CA LEU A 351 -30.72 -2.87 2.24
C LEU A 351 -30.42 -2.35 3.64
N PHE A 352 -31.37 -1.63 4.26
CA PHE A 352 -31.13 -0.87 5.50
C PHE A 352 -31.60 -1.58 6.78
N LYS A 353 -32.43 -2.62 6.68
CA LYS A 353 -32.81 -3.46 7.84
C LYS A 353 -31.78 -4.56 8.10
N ALA A 354 -31.04 -4.93 7.07
CA ALA A 354 -30.00 -5.95 7.15
C ALA A 354 -28.75 -5.42 7.86
N THR A 355 -28.12 -6.27 8.68
CA THR A 355 -26.73 -6.07 9.08
C THR A 355 -25.85 -6.91 8.16
N TRP A 356 -25.09 -6.25 7.30
CA TRP A 356 -24.21 -6.91 6.33
C TRP A 356 -22.97 -7.50 7.01
N PHE A 357 -22.51 -8.66 6.56
CA PHE A 357 -21.26 -9.23 7.06
C PHE A 357 -20.07 -8.32 6.70
N ARG A 358 -20.01 -7.89 5.44
CA ARG A 358 -18.99 -6.97 4.94
C ARG A 358 -19.59 -5.97 3.96
N ILE A 359 -19.13 -4.73 4.01
CA ILE A 359 -19.32 -3.75 2.93
C ILE A 359 -17.97 -3.43 2.30
N ILE A 360 -17.90 -3.49 0.98
CA ILE A 360 -16.75 -3.07 0.18
C ILE A 360 -17.16 -1.83 -0.62
N LEU A 361 -16.40 -0.75 -0.48
CA LEU A 361 -16.55 0.46 -1.30
C LEU A 361 -15.49 0.47 -2.38
N ASP A 362 -15.89 0.29 -3.63
CA ASP A 362 -15.02 0.48 -4.79
C ASP A 362 -14.95 1.97 -5.17
N GLU A 363 -13.75 2.49 -5.40
CA GLU A 363 -13.52 3.93 -5.54
C GLU A 363 -14.10 4.75 -4.37
N ALA A 364 -13.69 4.38 -3.14
CA ALA A 364 -14.20 4.95 -1.90
C ALA A 364 -14.04 6.48 -1.77
N HIS A 365 -13.24 7.13 -2.62
CA HIS A 365 -13.16 8.59 -2.72
C HIS A 365 -14.50 9.25 -3.13
N LEU A 366 -15.46 8.48 -3.67
CA LEU A 366 -16.81 8.96 -4.02
C LEU A 366 -17.68 9.39 -2.82
N ILE A 367 -17.29 9.03 -1.59
CA ILE A 367 -17.96 9.45 -0.35
C ILE A 367 -17.17 10.53 0.41
N ARG A 368 -16.45 11.41 -0.30
CA ARG A 368 -15.53 12.39 0.30
C ARG A 368 -16.11 13.29 1.41
N ASP A 369 -17.37 13.68 1.29
CA ASP A 369 -18.02 14.63 2.21
C ASP A 369 -19.19 13.94 2.94
N PRO A 370 -19.17 13.87 4.28
CA PRO A 370 -20.20 13.16 5.04
C PRO A 370 -21.55 13.89 5.00
N ALA A 371 -21.60 15.17 4.61
CA ALA A 371 -22.85 15.93 4.50
C ALA A 371 -23.68 15.55 3.27
N THR A 372 -23.06 14.97 2.24
CA THR A 372 -23.74 14.60 0.99
C THR A 372 -24.76 13.48 1.21
N LYS A 373 -25.83 13.48 0.41
CA LYS A 373 -26.86 12.41 0.46
C LYS A 373 -26.25 11.01 0.27
N ARG A 374 -25.31 10.89 -0.66
CA ARG A 374 -24.58 9.66 -0.93
C ARG A 374 -23.82 9.16 0.30
N SER A 375 -22.98 9.99 0.91
CA SER A 375 -22.22 9.58 2.10
C SER A 375 -23.14 9.25 3.27
N LYS A 376 -24.21 10.03 3.49
CA LYS A 376 -25.22 9.72 4.52
C LYS A 376 -25.86 8.36 4.32
N ALA A 377 -26.26 8.04 3.08
CA ALA A 377 -26.84 6.75 2.75
C ALA A 377 -25.85 5.60 3.00
N ILE A 378 -24.59 5.75 2.60
CA ILE A 378 -23.55 4.74 2.78
C ILE A 378 -23.20 4.53 4.26
N LEU A 379 -23.04 5.61 5.03
CA LEU A 379 -22.73 5.57 6.47
C LEU A 379 -23.88 5.00 7.30
N ALA A 380 -25.13 5.07 6.82
CA ALA A 380 -26.30 4.51 7.48
C ALA A 380 -26.42 2.98 7.36
N LEU A 381 -25.64 2.33 6.49
CA LEU A 381 -25.67 0.87 6.34
C LEU A 381 -25.08 0.18 7.57
N ALA A 382 -25.82 -0.77 8.14
CA ALA A 382 -25.36 -1.60 9.24
C ALA A 382 -24.42 -2.69 8.72
N THR A 383 -23.20 -2.78 9.25
CA THR A 383 -22.23 -3.80 8.84
C THR A 383 -21.25 -4.13 9.95
N GLN A 384 -20.77 -5.38 9.95
CA GLN A 384 -19.69 -5.85 10.80
C GLN A 384 -18.32 -5.41 10.23
N ARG A 385 -18.00 -5.83 8.99
CA ARG A 385 -16.68 -5.58 8.36
C ARG A 385 -16.76 -4.51 7.27
N LYS A 386 -15.66 -3.78 7.08
CA LYS A 386 -15.60 -2.67 6.11
C LYS A 386 -14.28 -2.63 5.38
N LEU A 387 -14.36 -2.50 4.07
CA LEU A 387 -13.19 -2.37 3.21
C LEU A 387 -13.38 -1.21 2.24
N CYS A 388 -12.45 -0.27 2.23
CA CYS A 388 -12.38 0.76 1.20
C CYS A 388 -11.33 0.36 0.15
N LEU A 389 -11.70 0.37 -1.12
CA LEU A 389 -10.78 0.23 -2.24
C LEU A 389 -10.58 1.61 -2.89
N MET A 390 -9.33 1.97 -3.17
CA MET A 390 -9.02 3.18 -3.92
C MET A 390 -7.76 3.01 -4.76
N GLY A 391 -7.80 3.52 -6.00
CA GLY A 391 -6.64 3.57 -6.89
C GLY A 391 -5.80 4.84 -6.75
N THR A 392 -6.43 5.95 -6.34
CA THR A 392 -5.75 7.22 -6.07
C THR A 392 -5.78 7.48 -4.56
N PRO A 393 -4.63 7.61 -3.89
CA PRO A 393 -4.61 8.03 -2.50
C PRO A 393 -5.29 9.42 -2.38
N LEU A 394 -6.15 9.59 -1.37
CA LEU A 394 -6.70 10.86 -0.87
C LEU A 394 -6.43 12.09 -1.77
N GLN A 395 -7.42 12.48 -2.59
CA GLN A 395 -7.29 13.50 -3.65
C GLN A 395 -7.23 14.96 -3.14
N ASN A 396 -6.48 15.21 -2.06
CA ASN A 396 -6.06 16.52 -1.54
C ASN A 396 -6.97 17.25 -0.55
N GLN A 397 -8.02 16.63 0.00
CA GLN A 397 -8.81 17.25 1.07
C GLN A 397 -8.87 16.43 2.36
N LEU A 398 -8.71 17.12 3.49
CA LEU A 398 -8.80 16.55 4.83
C LEU A 398 -10.21 15.99 5.14
N SER A 399 -11.25 16.49 4.44
CA SER A 399 -12.61 15.95 4.48
C SER A 399 -12.68 14.50 4.02
N ASP A 400 -11.91 14.15 2.97
CA ASP A 400 -11.97 12.84 2.35
C ASP A 400 -11.49 11.78 3.34
N LEU A 401 -10.37 12.09 4.02
CA LEU A 401 -9.84 11.25 5.08
C LEU A 401 -10.84 11.07 6.22
N TYR A 402 -11.50 12.15 6.65
CA TYR A 402 -12.46 12.09 7.74
C TYR A 402 -13.60 11.10 7.44
N THR A 403 -14.18 11.18 6.25
CA THR A 403 -15.32 10.33 5.89
C THR A 403 -14.92 8.87 5.77
N LEU A 404 -13.71 8.58 5.28
CA LEU A 404 -13.17 7.23 5.25
C LEU A 404 -12.98 6.67 6.67
N LEU A 405 -12.40 7.46 7.59
CA LEU A 405 -12.24 7.08 8.99
C LEU A 405 -13.60 6.85 9.68
N GLN A 406 -14.61 7.69 9.39
CA GLN A 406 -15.99 7.47 9.83
C GLN A 406 -16.56 6.16 9.30
N PHE A 407 -16.39 5.91 8.00
CA PHE A 407 -16.88 4.69 7.39
C PHE A 407 -16.25 3.47 8.07
N ILE A 408 -14.92 3.36 8.13
CA ILE A 408 -14.24 2.22 8.77
C ILE A 408 -14.45 2.15 10.30
N ARG A 409 -15.02 3.21 10.91
CA ARG A 409 -15.27 3.38 12.35
C ARG A 409 -13.99 3.38 13.21
N ALA A 410 -12.95 4.07 12.76
CA ALA A 410 -11.68 4.18 13.47
C ALA A 410 -11.81 5.07 14.73
N ASP A 411 -12.25 4.49 15.84
CA ASP A 411 -12.49 5.19 17.10
C ASP A 411 -11.19 5.40 17.91
N PRO A 412 -10.91 6.60 18.48
CA PRO A 412 -11.78 7.79 18.57
C PRO A 412 -11.63 8.80 17.42
N TRP A 413 -10.76 8.54 16.45
CA TRP A 413 -10.42 9.47 15.37
C TRP A 413 -11.60 9.80 14.45
N SER A 414 -12.55 8.89 14.30
CA SER A 414 -13.78 9.08 13.53
C SER A 414 -14.83 9.94 14.22
N ARG A 415 -14.74 10.17 15.53
CA ARG A 415 -15.75 10.96 16.27
C ARG A 415 -15.71 12.41 15.87
N GLU A 416 -16.87 13.01 15.62
CA GLU A 416 -16.98 14.40 15.20
C GLU A 416 -16.40 15.39 16.22
N GLU A 417 -16.70 15.17 17.49
CA GLU A 417 -16.19 15.96 18.61
C GLU A 417 -14.65 15.92 18.72
N VAL A 418 -14.03 14.79 18.37
CA VAL A 418 -12.57 14.63 18.38
C VAL A 418 -11.97 15.28 17.14
N TRP A 419 -12.56 15.00 15.98
CA TRP A 419 -12.08 15.47 14.71
C TRP A 419 -12.13 16.99 14.57
N GLN A 420 -13.30 17.60 14.82
CA GLN A 420 -13.50 19.03 14.62
C GLN A 420 -12.76 19.87 15.66
N LYS A 421 -12.61 19.38 16.90
CA LYS A 421 -12.00 20.14 17.99
C LYS A 421 -10.48 19.98 18.07
N TYR A 422 -9.97 18.78 17.78
CA TYR A 422 -8.55 18.47 17.97
C TYR A 422 -7.83 18.20 16.66
N ILE A 423 -8.30 17.28 15.83
CA ILE A 423 -7.52 16.83 14.67
C ILE A 423 -7.49 17.92 13.58
N LYS A 424 -8.66 18.31 13.05
CA LYS A 424 -8.78 19.27 11.93
C LYS A 424 -8.13 20.63 12.21
N PRO A 425 -8.29 21.27 13.38
CA PRO A 425 -7.64 22.54 13.66
C PRO A 425 -6.11 22.42 13.75
N ASN A 426 -5.60 21.35 14.35
CA ASN A 426 -4.15 21.15 14.47
C ASN A 426 -3.49 20.84 13.12
N ILE A 427 -4.17 20.10 12.22
CA ILE A 427 -3.69 19.90 10.84
C ILE A 427 -3.68 21.22 10.06
N ARG A 428 -4.73 22.04 10.17
CA ARG A 428 -4.77 23.36 9.52
C ARG A 428 -3.66 24.30 10.00
N ARG A 429 -3.24 24.16 11.26
CA ARG A 429 -2.10 24.86 11.85
C ARG A 429 -0.75 24.20 11.54
N LYS A 430 -0.72 23.15 10.69
CA LYS A 430 0.48 22.39 10.31
C LYS A 430 1.25 21.83 11.52
N SER A 431 0.54 21.41 12.57
CA SER A 431 1.14 20.79 13.75
C SER A 431 1.79 19.45 13.38
N ALA A 432 3.10 19.33 13.63
CA ALA A 432 3.86 18.12 13.34
C ALA A 432 3.26 16.88 14.04
N LYS A 433 2.87 17.01 15.32
CA LYS A 433 2.26 15.92 16.10
C LYS A 433 0.93 15.44 15.51
N ALA A 434 0.13 16.33 14.94
CA ALA A 434 -1.15 15.96 14.33
C ALA A 434 -0.95 15.29 12.97
N ILE A 435 0.03 15.78 12.17
CA ILE A 435 0.40 15.18 10.89
C ILE A 435 0.95 13.76 11.12
N GLU A 436 1.89 13.60 12.06
CA GLU A 436 2.45 12.30 12.45
C GLU A 436 1.35 11.34 12.91
N LEU A 437 0.41 11.82 13.73
CA LEU A 437 -0.74 11.02 14.17
C LEU A 437 -1.56 10.49 13.00
N LEU A 438 -1.88 11.33 12.01
CA LEU A 438 -2.63 10.89 10.83
C LEU A 438 -1.82 9.94 9.94
N GLN A 439 -0.53 10.20 9.75
CA GLN A 439 0.36 9.32 8.98
C GLN A 439 0.45 7.93 9.60
N ARG A 440 0.68 7.84 10.92
CA ARG A 440 0.75 6.55 11.62
C ARG A 440 -0.60 5.85 11.70
N LEU A 441 -1.69 6.60 11.90
CA LEU A 441 -3.04 6.03 11.87
C LEU A 441 -3.33 5.41 10.50
N LEU A 442 -3.04 6.14 9.42
CA LEU A 442 -3.22 5.63 8.07
C LEU A 442 -2.33 4.40 7.81
N ALA A 443 -1.06 4.41 8.19
CA ALA A 443 -0.19 3.24 8.08
C ALA A 443 -0.72 2.01 8.87
N THR A 444 -1.52 2.26 9.91
CA THR A 444 -2.12 1.22 10.77
C THR A 444 -3.36 0.58 10.13
N VAL A 445 -4.20 1.38 9.45
CA VAL A 445 -5.50 0.92 8.91
C VAL A 445 -5.51 0.78 7.39
N SER A 446 -4.44 1.19 6.71
CA SER A 446 -4.35 1.17 5.26
C SER A 446 -3.11 0.44 4.75
N LEU A 447 -3.29 -0.28 3.64
CA LEU A 447 -2.21 -0.87 2.86
C LEU A 447 -2.15 -0.15 1.51
N ARG A 448 -0.98 0.40 1.19
CA ARG A 448 -0.72 1.08 -0.07
C ARG A 448 0.60 0.63 -0.66
N ARG A 449 0.57 0.20 -1.92
CA ARG A 449 1.76 -0.21 -2.68
C ARG A 449 1.70 0.33 -4.10
N LEU A 450 2.87 0.67 -4.62
CA LEU A 450 3.03 1.15 -5.99
C LEU A 450 3.26 -0.02 -6.94
N LYS A 451 2.89 0.15 -8.22
CA LYS A 451 3.20 -0.86 -9.24
C LYS A 451 4.69 -1.17 -9.33
N THR A 452 5.53 -0.16 -9.23
CA THR A 452 6.99 -0.26 -9.33
C THR A 452 7.63 -0.98 -8.15
N GLU A 453 6.97 -0.99 -6.99
CA GLU A 453 7.44 -1.67 -5.78
C GLU A 453 7.11 -3.17 -5.81
N VAL A 454 6.08 -3.55 -6.55
CA VAL A 454 5.48 -4.90 -6.49
C VAL A 454 5.71 -5.69 -7.78
N LEU A 455 5.69 -5.02 -8.93
CA LEU A 455 5.79 -5.63 -10.24
C LEU A 455 7.07 -5.15 -10.95
N HIS A 456 7.81 -6.09 -11.53
CA HIS A 456 8.95 -5.80 -12.41
C HIS A 456 8.44 -5.42 -13.81
N LEU A 457 7.86 -4.22 -13.92
CA LEU A 457 7.42 -3.67 -15.20
C LEU A 457 8.57 -2.96 -15.92
N PRO A 458 8.61 -2.98 -17.27
CA PRO A 458 9.52 -2.12 -18.02
C PRO A 458 9.21 -0.64 -17.73
N PRO A 459 10.20 0.25 -17.85
CA PRO A 459 10.01 1.68 -17.59
C PRO A 459 8.92 2.24 -18.52
N ARG A 460 8.03 3.07 -17.95
CA ARG A 460 7.07 3.85 -18.74
C ARG A 460 7.84 4.92 -19.52
N VAL A 461 7.70 4.91 -20.84
CA VAL A 461 8.18 5.98 -21.71
C VAL A 461 7.02 6.95 -21.93
N GLU A 462 7.22 8.21 -21.57
CA GLU A 462 6.28 9.29 -21.85
C GLU A 462 6.91 10.21 -22.90
N GLU A 463 6.27 10.32 -24.05
CA GLU A 463 6.69 11.19 -25.14
C GLU A 463 5.63 12.27 -25.36
N TYR A 464 6.08 13.53 -25.39
CA TYR A 464 5.24 14.69 -25.64
C TYR A 464 5.48 15.17 -27.06
N VAL A 465 4.49 15.00 -27.94
CA VAL A 465 4.58 15.45 -29.33
C VAL A 465 3.93 16.82 -29.46
N GLY A 466 4.74 17.84 -29.76
CA GLY A 466 4.26 19.17 -30.10
C GLY A 466 3.74 19.20 -31.54
N LEU A 467 2.48 19.59 -31.73
CA LEU A 467 1.85 19.70 -33.03
C LEU A 467 1.44 21.15 -33.29
N SER A 468 1.79 21.67 -34.46
CA SER A 468 1.30 22.96 -34.94
C SER A 468 -0.03 22.77 -35.67
N GLN A 469 -0.92 23.76 -35.53
CA GLN A 469 -2.13 23.82 -36.34
C GLN A 469 -1.78 24.00 -37.82
N THR A 470 -2.69 23.60 -38.71
CA THR A 470 -2.53 23.82 -40.15
C THR A 470 -3.28 25.09 -40.57
N GLU A 471 -2.74 25.85 -41.51
CA GLU A 471 -3.47 26.99 -42.08
C GLU A 471 -4.80 26.57 -42.72
N PRO A 472 -5.88 27.35 -42.56
CA PRO A 472 -5.98 28.69 -41.95
C PRO A 472 -6.27 28.70 -40.44
N TRP A 473 -6.30 27.54 -39.79
CA TRP A 473 -6.75 27.39 -38.40
C TRP A 473 -5.73 27.91 -37.39
N GLN A 474 -4.45 27.93 -37.77
CA GLN A 474 -3.39 28.46 -36.92
C GLN A 474 -3.54 29.97 -36.75
N GLU A 475 -3.65 30.72 -37.85
CA GLU A 475 -3.82 32.18 -37.80
C GLU A 475 -5.08 32.58 -36.99
N ASP A 476 -6.21 31.91 -37.22
CA ASP A 476 -7.45 32.19 -36.47
C ASP A 476 -7.35 31.82 -34.99
N TYR A 477 -6.69 30.71 -34.65
CA TYR A 477 -6.42 30.35 -33.26
C TYR A 477 -5.54 31.40 -32.56
N ASP A 478 -4.46 31.83 -33.20
CA ASP A 478 -3.52 32.80 -32.64
C ASP A 478 -4.20 34.15 -32.38
N ASN A 479 -5.07 34.59 -33.29
CA ASN A 479 -5.87 35.80 -33.11
C ASN A 479 -6.80 35.67 -31.89
N ARG A 480 -7.53 34.55 -31.77
CA ARG A 480 -8.43 34.31 -30.62
C ARG A 480 -7.67 34.18 -29.31
N TYR A 481 -6.49 33.56 -29.34
CA TYR A 481 -5.64 33.44 -28.16
C TYR A 481 -5.12 34.80 -27.71
N HIS A 482 -4.73 35.68 -28.63
CA HIS A 482 -4.36 37.06 -28.29
C HIS A 482 -5.54 37.82 -27.68
N ASP A 483 -6.74 37.75 -28.28
CA ASP A 483 -7.94 38.36 -27.71
C ASP A 483 -8.23 37.85 -26.29
N PHE A 484 -8.12 36.53 -26.08
CA PHE A 484 -8.28 35.91 -24.76
C PHE A 484 -7.21 36.39 -23.77
N ALA A 485 -5.95 36.47 -24.20
CA ALA A 485 -4.84 36.92 -23.37
C ALA A 485 -4.97 38.40 -22.99
N ASP A 486 -5.46 39.25 -23.88
CA ASP A 486 -5.71 40.67 -23.59
C ASP A 486 -6.85 40.84 -22.56
N LYS A 487 -7.90 40.01 -22.66
CA LYS A 487 -9.04 40.05 -21.73
C LYS A 487 -8.73 39.45 -20.36
N PHE A 488 -8.03 38.32 -20.32
CA PHE A 488 -7.92 37.48 -19.11
C PHE A 488 -6.49 37.19 -18.66
N GLY A 489 -5.48 37.61 -19.43
CA GLY A 489 -4.08 37.40 -19.12
C GLY A 489 -3.63 38.09 -17.83
N VAL A 490 -2.47 37.68 -17.33
CA VAL A 490 -1.87 38.21 -16.10
C VAL A 490 -1.52 39.69 -16.24
N ASP A 491 -1.19 40.13 -17.45
CA ASP A 491 -0.75 41.49 -17.78
C ASP A 491 -1.91 42.45 -18.11
N ARG A 492 -3.17 42.02 -17.95
CA ARG A 492 -4.32 42.88 -18.25
C ARG A 492 -4.38 44.10 -17.34
N GLY A 493 -4.80 45.24 -17.89
CA GLY A 493 -5.09 46.45 -17.10
C GLY A 493 -6.17 46.13 -16.06
N GLY A 494 -5.83 46.25 -14.77
CA GLY A 494 -6.65 45.75 -13.67
C GLY A 494 -8.16 46.07 -13.76
N GLY A 495 -8.98 45.06 -13.47
CA GLY A 495 -10.45 45.12 -13.48
C GLY A 495 -11.08 43.80 -13.04
N SER A 496 -12.35 43.77 -12.67
CA SER A 496 -13.08 42.49 -12.49
C SER A 496 -13.39 41.88 -13.86
N TRP A 497 -13.39 40.55 -13.96
CA TRP A 497 -13.77 39.82 -15.17
C TRP A 497 -14.81 38.76 -14.81
N ASP A 498 -15.66 38.42 -15.77
CA ASP A 498 -16.66 37.38 -15.58
C ASP A 498 -16.00 35.99 -15.67
N SER A 499 -16.08 35.24 -14.57
CA SER A 499 -15.57 33.87 -14.52
C SER A 499 -16.24 32.94 -15.52
N SER A 500 -17.52 33.17 -15.83
CA SER A 500 -18.25 32.38 -16.81
C SER A 500 -17.70 32.59 -18.23
N GLU A 501 -17.47 33.85 -18.61
CA GLU A 501 -16.91 34.22 -19.92
C GLU A 501 -15.51 33.64 -20.11
N PHE A 502 -14.66 33.74 -19.08
CA PHE A 502 -13.32 33.12 -19.10
C PHE A 502 -13.36 31.61 -19.35
N PHE A 503 -14.19 30.87 -18.60
CA PHE A 503 -14.26 29.42 -18.77
C PHE A 503 -14.86 29.03 -20.13
N GLN A 504 -15.76 29.85 -20.67
CA GLN A 504 -16.32 29.64 -22.00
C GLN A 504 -15.24 29.83 -23.09
N GLU A 505 -14.52 30.95 -23.09
CA GLU A 505 -13.46 31.20 -24.08
C GLU A 505 -12.28 30.21 -23.93
N LEU A 506 -11.88 29.88 -22.70
CA LEU A 506 -10.87 28.85 -22.45
C LEU A 506 -11.31 27.47 -22.97
N THR A 507 -12.59 27.13 -22.80
CA THR A 507 -13.13 25.88 -23.33
C THR A 507 -13.14 25.89 -24.85
N MET A 508 -13.52 27.01 -25.48
CA MET A 508 -13.46 27.18 -26.93
C MET A 508 -12.04 26.99 -27.46
N LEU A 509 -11.02 27.65 -26.89
CA LEU A 509 -9.62 27.50 -27.31
C LEU A 509 -9.14 26.04 -27.20
N ARG A 510 -9.54 25.33 -26.14
CA ARG A 510 -9.21 23.91 -25.96
C ARG A 510 -9.84 23.04 -27.04
N LEU A 511 -11.14 23.23 -27.32
CA LEU A 511 -11.85 22.52 -28.38
C LEU A 511 -11.23 22.80 -29.75
N TYR A 512 -10.89 24.05 -30.01
CA TYR A 512 -10.22 24.50 -31.23
C TYR A 512 -8.92 23.73 -31.47
N CYS A 513 -8.12 23.57 -30.40
CA CYS A 513 -6.86 22.85 -30.46
C CYS A 513 -7.04 21.36 -30.79
N ASP A 514 -8.21 20.77 -30.55
CA ASP A 514 -8.50 19.39 -30.92
C ASP A 514 -9.01 19.31 -32.35
N HIS A 515 -10.11 20.01 -32.66
CA HIS A 515 -10.64 20.09 -34.01
C HIS A 515 -11.62 21.28 -34.11
N PRO A 516 -11.56 22.13 -35.16
CA PRO A 516 -12.42 23.31 -35.29
C PRO A 516 -13.93 23.03 -35.24
N ASP A 517 -14.36 21.90 -35.80
CA ASP A 517 -15.77 21.44 -35.83
C ASP A 517 -16.35 21.09 -34.45
N LEU A 518 -15.51 21.01 -33.41
CA LEU A 518 -15.99 20.81 -32.04
C LEU A 518 -16.59 22.09 -31.44
N ILE A 519 -16.41 23.22 -32.12
CA ILE A 519 -16.93 24.52 -31.73
C ILE A 519 -18.24 24.76 -32.47
N ASP A 520 -19.20 25.39 -31.80
CA ASP A 520 -20.45 25.78 -32.43
C ASP A 520 -20.23 26.89 -33.47
N GLY A 521 -20.26 26.51 -34.75
CA GLY A 521 -20.11 27.44 -35.89
C GLY A 521 -21.25 28.46 -36.03
N LEU A 522 -22.35 28.32 -35.27
CA LEU A 522 -23.38 29.36 -35.17
C LEU A 522 -22.98 30.46 -34.18
N GLN A 523 -22.13 30.12 -33.21
CA GLN A 523 -21.67 31.03 -32.17
C GLN A 523 -20.33 31.69 -32.54
N TYR A 524 -19.49 31.01 -33.32
CA TYR A 524 -18.16 31.47 -33.69
C TYR A 524 -17.99 31.47 -35.21
N ASP A 525 -17.51 32.58 -35.75
CA ASP A 525 -17.23 32.70 -37.19
C ASP A 525 -15.94 31.94 -37.52
N LEU A 526 -16.06 30.83 -38.25
CA LEU A 526 -14.95 29.95 -38.59
C LEU A 526 -14.37 30.28 -39.98
N PRO A 527 -13.04 30.15 -40.18
CA PRO A 527 -12.39 30.41 -41.47
C PRO A 527 -12.93 29.59 -42.65
N LYS A 528 -13.44 28.38 -42.38
CA LYS A 528 -14.06 27.50 -43.38
C LYS A 528 -15.46 27.10 -42.93
N LYS A 529 -16.39 27.04 -43.89
CA LYS A 529 -17.76 26.54 -43.67
C LYS A 529 -17.85 25.02 -43.57
N GLU A 530 -16.91 24.32 -44.19
CA GLU A 530 -16.81 22.85 -44.16
C GLU A 530 -15.45 22.47 -43.59
N THR A 531 -15.48 21.56 -42.62
CA THR A 531 -14.30 21.00 -41.96
C THR A 531 -14.15 19.53 -42.35
N THR A 532 -12.93 19.01 -42.25
CA THR A 532 -12.60 17.61 -42.46
C THR A 532 -11.72 17.13 -41.32
N TRP A 533 -11.66 15.83 -41.06
CA TRP A 533 -10.78 15.27 -40.02
C TRP A 533 -9.29 15.65 -40.20
N ARG A 534 -8.88 16.01 -41.43
CA ARG A 534 -7.52 16.47 -41.76
C ARG A 534 -7.22 17.89 -41.30
N ASP A 535 -8.24 18.63 -40.87
CA ASP A 535 -8.06 19.95 -40.25
C ASP A 535 -7.60 19.83 -38.79
N SER A 536 -7.54 18.62 -38.22
CA SER A 536 -6.89 18.34 -36.93
C SER A 536 -5.50 17.71 -37.10
N PRO A 537 -4.43 18.42 -36.74
CA PRO A 537 -3.08 17.84 -36.68
C PRO A 537 -2.99 16.66 -35.72
N LYS A 538 -3.78 16.68 -34.64
CA LYS A 538 -3.85 15.59 -33.65
C LYS A 538 -4.42 14.32 -34.26
N ILE A 539 -5.51 14.40 -35.03
CA ILE A 539 -6.08 13.23 -35.71
C ILE A 539 -5.11 12.71 -36.77
N ILE A 540 -4.50 13.60 -37.57
CA ILE A 540 -3.50 13.19 -38.57
C ILE A 540 -2.35 12.43 -37.92
N HIS A 541 -1.76 13.02 -36.87
CA HIS A 541 -0.65 12.43 -36.16
C HIS A 541 -1.06 11.10 -35.52
N LEU A 542 -2.19 11.05 -34.83
CA LEU A 542 -2.72 9.84 -34.20
C LEU A 542 -2.93 8.71 -35.22
N ILE A 543 -3.55 9.00 -36.37
CA ILE A 543 -3.79 7.98 -37.40
C ILE A 543 -2.47 7.48 -38.00
N SER A 544 -1.50 8.38 -38.22
CA SER A 544 -0.18 7.98 -38.72
C SER A 544 0.54 7.08 -37.72
N ASP A 545 0.63 7.53 -36.47
CA ASP A 545 1.35 6.83 -35.41
C ASP A 545 0.68 5.48 -35.06
N LEU A 546 -0.65 5.44 -35.00
CA LEU A 546 -1.38 4.18 -34.78
C LEU A 546 -1.14 3.18 -35.91
N LYS A 547 -1.05 3.62 -37.17
CA LYS A 547 -0.75 2.71 -38.29
C LYS A 547 0.63 2.11 -38.12
N ASP A 548 1.63 2.93 -37.83
CA ASP A 548 3.01 2.47 -37.64
C ASP A 548 3.13 1.54 -36.42
N HIS A 549 2.48 1.90 -35.32
CA HIS A 549 2.47 1.13 -34.09
C HIS A 549 1.76 -0.23 -34.25
N LEU A 550 0.56 -0.26 -34.85
CA LEU A 550 -0.21 -1.50 -35.04
C LEU A 550 0.44 -2.45 -36.06
N ASN A 551 1.22 -1.92 -37.01
CA ASN A 551 2.01 -2.70 -37.94
C ASN A 551 3.30 -3.26 -37.31
N SER A 552 3.71 -2.76 -36.14
CA SER A 552 4.91 -3.25 -35.44
C SER A 552 4.62 -4.57 -34.71
N GLU A 553 5.43 -5.61 -34.96
CA GLU A 553 5.40 -6.84 -34.17
C GLU A 553 6.25 -6.66 -32.91
N GLN A 554 5.61 -6.68 -31.74
CA GLN A 554 6.31 -6.71 -30.45
C GLN A 554 6.20 -8.11 -29.83
N GLY A 555 7.25 -8.91 -29.99
CA GLY A 555 7.37 -10.21 -29.32
C GLY A 555 6.29 -11.24 -29.68
N GLY A 556 5.84 -11.26 -30.94
CA GLY A 556 4.83 -12.20 -31.43
C GLY A 556 3.40 -11.91 -30.97
N ARG A 557 3.12 -10.70 -30.46
CA ARG A 557 1.78 -10.23 -30.12
C ARG A 557 1.44 -8.97 -30.92
N ILE A 558 0.20 -8.88 -31.36
CA ILE A 558 -0.35 -7.69 -32.01
C ILE A 558 -0.31 -6.54 -31.00
N ALA A 559 0.31 -5.43 -31.38
CA ALA A 559 0.35 -4.21 -30.58
C ALA A 559 -1.09 -3.71 -30.34
N LYS A 560 -1.35 -3.16 -29.15
CA LYS A 560 -2.66 -2.62 -28.78
C LYS A 560 -2.50 -1.17 -28.35
N ALA A 561 -3.31 -0.30 -28.91
CA ALA A 561 -3.38 1.10 -28.52
C ALA A 561 -4.68 1.40 -27.77
N VAL A 562 -4.62 2.33 -26.83
CA VAL A 562 -5.78 2.88 -26.14
C VAL A 562 -5.77 4.38 -26.33
N VAL A 563 -6.83 4.91 -26.93
CA VAL A 563 -7.00 6.34 -27.18
C VAL A 563 -7.97 6.91 -26.15
N PHE A 564 -7.57 7.99 -25.49
CA PHE A 564 -8.40 8.73 -24.55
C PHE A 564 -8.71 10.11 -25.09
N SER A 565 -9.95 10.57 -24.93
CA SER A 565 -10.38 11.93 -25.24
C SER A 565 -11.31 12.42 -24.15
N GLN A 566 -11.26 13.72 -23.85
CA GLN A 566 -12.21 14.38 -22.98
C GLN A 566 -13.57 14.59 -23.67
N TRP A 567 -13.60 14.66 -25.01
CA TRP A 567 -14.80 14.94 -25.79
C TRP A 567 -15.15 13.74 -26.67
N THR A 568 -16.38 13.25 -26.53
CA THR A 568 -16.87 12.09 -27.30
C THR A 568 -17.01 12.40 -28.78
N SER A 569 -17.35 13.64 -29.13
CA SER A 569 -17.42 14.11 -30.52
C SER A 569 -16.07 14.00 -31.24
N PHE A 570 -14.96 14.27 -30.54
CA PHE A 570 -13.61 14.10 -31.10
C PHE A 570 -13.28 12.63 -31.39
N LEU A 571 -13.86 11.68 -30.66
CA LEU A 571 -13.69 10.24 -30.93
C LEU A 571 -14.61 9.73 -32.05
N GLN A 572 -15.67 10.47 -32.38
CA GLN A 572 -16.58 10.14 -33.48
C GLN A 572 -16.02 10.56 -34.84
N MET A 573 -15.22 11.63 -34.85
CA MET A 573 -14.39 12.05 -35.99
C MET A 573 -13.29 11.03 -36.25
#